data_AF-A0AAV7N4T9-F1
#
_entry.id   AF-A0AAV7N4T9-F1
#
_cell.length_a   1.000
_cell.length_b   1.000
_cell.length_c   1.000
_cell.angle_alpha   90.00
_cell.angle_beta   90.00
_cell.angle_gamma   90.00
#
_symmetry.space_group_name_H-M   'P 1'
#
loop_
_entity.id
_entity.type
_entity.pdbx_description
1 polymer ?
#
loop_
_entity_poly.entity_id
_entity_poly.type
_entity_poly.pdbx_seq_one_letter_code
_entity_poly.pdbx_strand_id
1 'polypeptide(L)'
;MCEARRRCPGWLPGLLLWLSLGASRCLYLDMPSASSRCTPIPRNMALCYDIGYPEMRIPNLLEHETVGEAIQQSASWLPLLARECHPDARIFLCSLFAPICLDRLVSTAARAALWGRQREAPKDLA
;
A
#
# COMPACT_ATOMS: atom_id res chain seq x y z
N MET A 1 -25.30 -6.24 -14.10
CA MET A 1 -25.43 -6.51 -12.66
C MET A 1 -24.04 -6.65 -12.06
N CYS A 2 -23.69 -5.79 -11.12
CA CYS A 2 -22.54 -5.96 -10.25
C CYS A 2 -22.90 -6.97 -9.17
N GLU A 3 -22.98 -8.23 -9.58
CA GLU A 3 -23.17 -9.34 -8.66
C GLU A 3 -21.79 -9.71 -8.14
N ALA A 4 -21.49 -9.39 -6.89
CA ALA A 4 -20.45 -10.09 -6.17
C ALA A 4 -20.92 -11.54 -6.00
N ARG A 5 -20.69 -12.39 -7.02
CA ARG A 5 -20.81 -13.84 -6.84
C ARG A 5 -19.69 -14.26 -5.91
N ARG A 6 -19.92 -14.15 -4.60
CA ARG A 6 -19.40 -15.12 -3.65
C ARG A 6 -20.04 -16.46 -4.02
N ARG A 7 -19.39 -17.19 -4.92
CA ARG A 7 -19.56 -18.64 -4.96
C ARG A 7 -18.24 -19.23 -4.50
N CYS A 8 -18.06 -19.26 -3.19
CA CYS A 8 -17.21 -20.30 -2.62
C CYS A 8 -17.89 -21.63 -2.99
N PRO A 9 -17.25 -22.53 -3.75
CA PRO A 9 -17.69 -23.91 -3.77
C PRO A 9 -17.57 -24.42 -2.33
N GLY A 10 -18.57 -25.15 -1.84
CA GLY A 10 -18.62 -25.61 -0.46
C GLY A 10 -17.38 -26.40 -0.07
N TRP A 11 -16.63 -25.91 0.92
CA TRP A 11 -15.54 -26.65 1.58
C TRP A 11 -15.96 -27.01 3.00
N LEU A 12 -17.20 -27.49 3.17
CA LEU A 12 -17.72 -27.89 4.48
C LEU A 12 -17.27 -29.27 5.00
N PRO A 13 -16.40 -30.06 4.32
CA PRO A 13 -15.67 -31.13 5.02
C PRO A 13 -14.17 -30.87 5.20
N GLY A 14 -13.61 -29.75 4.71
CA GLY A 14 -12.16 -29.47 4.77
C GLY A 14 -11.67 -28.76 6.05
N LEU A 15 -12.59 -28.14 6.80
CA LEU A 15 -12.24 -27.33 7.99
C LEU A 15 -11.73 -28.18 9.17
N LEU A 16 -12.07 -29.47 9.21
CA LEU A 16 -11.64 -30.37 10.28
C LEU A 16 -10.20 -30.91 10.10
N LEU A 17 -9.66 -30.90 8.88
CA LEU A 17 -8.30 -31.38 8.62
C LEU A 17 -7.23 -30.29 8.80
N TRP A 18 -7.62 -29.02 8.83
CA TRP A 18 -6.70 -27.88 8.99
C TRP A 18 -6.30 -27.61 10.45
N LEU A 19 -7.05 -28.12 11.42
CA LEU A 19 -6.77 -27.92 12.85
C LEU A 19 -5.64 -28.84 13.38
N SER A 20 -5.18 -29.81 12.57
CA SER A 20 -4.27 -30.87 13.02
C SER A 20 -2.82 -30.72 12.55
N LEU A 21 -2.51 -29.78 11.66
CA LEU A 21 -1.12 -29.46 11.31
C LEU A 21 -0.79 -28.04 11.76
N GLY A 22 -0.51 -27.93 13.06
CA GLY A 22 0.18 -26.77 13.61
C GLY A 22 1.53 -26.60 12.91
N ALA A 23 1.62 -25.61 12.05
CA ALA A 23 2.88 -25.16 11.47
C ALA A 23 3.30 -23.85 12.13
N SER A 24 3.79 -23.97 13.36
CA SER A 24 4.75 -23.00 13.86
C SER A 24 6.04 -23.18 13.07
N ARG A 25 6.32 -22.22 12.19
CA ARG A 25 7.61 -21.51 12.06
C ARG A 25 7.69 -20.85 10.69
N CYS A 26 7.34 -19.57 10.66
CA CYS A 26 8.10 -18.57 9.91
C CYS A 26 8.17 -17.30 10.76
N LEU A 27 8.74 -17.40 11.97
CA LEU A 27 9.49 -16.27 12.54
C LEU A 27 10.84 -16.24 11.82
N TYR A 28 10.81 -15.84 10.55
CA TYR A 28 11.98 -15.40 9.82
C TYR A 28 11.53 -14.66 8.58
N LEU A 29 11.11 -13.41 8.76
CA LEU A 29 11.30 -12.42 7.71
C LEU A 29 12.00 -11.25 8.37
N ASP A 30 13.32 -11.27 8.25
CA ASP A 30 14.12 -10.09 7.97
C ASP A 30 13.22 -9.16 7.14
N MET A 31 12.71 -8.09 7.73
CA MET A 31 11.95 -7.10 6.99
C MET A 31 13.04 -6.41 6.19
N PRO A 32 13.21 -6.70 4.88
CA PRO A 32 14.10 -5.86 4.11
C PRO A 32 13.41 -4.52 4.19
N SER A 33 13.99 -3.59 4.93
CA SER A 33 13.60 -2.19 4.86
C SER A 33 13.97 -1.76 3.45
N ALA A 34 13.18 -2.24 2.48
CA ALA A 34 13.28 -1.95 1.08
C ALA A 34 13.00 -0.47 1.06
N SER A 35 14.08 0.29 0.97
CA SER A 35 14.07 1.74 1.06
C SER A 35 13.00 2.22 0.11
N SER A 36 11.88 2.66 0.66
CA SER A 36 10.76 3.00 -0.17
C SER A 36 11.09 4.29 -0.89
N ARG A 37 10.99 4.29 -2.21
CA ARG A 37 11.27 5.46 -3.03
C ARG A 37 9.97 6.00 -3.60
N CYS A 38 9.91 7.31 -3.72
CA CYS A 38 8.82 7.98 -4.41
C CYS A 38 9.18 8.16 -5.88
N THR A 39 8.21 7.87 -6.73
CA THR A 39 8.33 7.93 -8.19
C THR A 39 7.06 8.52 -8.79
N PRO A 40 7.15 9.30 -9.86
CA PRO A 40 5.97 9.88 -10.51
C PRO A 40 5.06 8.78 -11.06
N ILE A 41 3.75 8.98 -10.93
CA ILE A 41 2.74 8.11 -11.54
C ILE A 41 2.74 8.39 -13.05
N PRO A 42 3.14 7.43 -13.89
CA PRO A 42 3.27 7.67 -15.31
C PRO A 42 1.91 7.67 -16.01
N ARG A 43 1.81 8.41 -17.12
CA ARG A 43 0.56 8.57 -17.89
C ARG A 43 -0.01 7.25 -18.43
N ASN A 44 0.83 6.25 -18.63
CA ASN A 44 0.43 4.92 -19.09
C ASN A 44 -0.17 4.04 -17.98
N MET A 45 -0.12 4.48 -16.71
CA MET A 45 -0.79 3.79 -15.60
C MET A 45 -2.27 4.18 -15.56
N ALA A 46 -3.04 3.69 -16.54
CA ALA A 46 -4.44 4.08 -16.76
C ALA A 46 -5.34 3.95 -15.52
N LEU A 47 -5.04 3.01 -14.62
CA LEU A 47 -5.78 2.83 -13.36
C LEU A 47 -5.68 4.07 -12.46
N CYS A 48 -4.48 4.64 -12.32
CA CYS A 48 -4.11 5.57 -11.24
C CYS A 48 -3.54 6.91 -11.70
N TYR A 49 -3.42 7.14 -13.00
CA TYR A 49 -3.07 8.46 -13.50
C TYR A 49 -4.17 9.48 -13.15
N ASP A 50 -3.77 10.68 -12.71
CA ASP A 50 -4.68 11.80 -12.40
C ASP A 50 -5.75 11.49 -11.32
N ILE A 51 -5.34 10.84 -10.23
CA ILE A 51 -6.22 10.48 -9.10
C ILE A 51 -6.14 11.44 -7.90
N GLY A 52 -5.48 12.60 -8.06
CA GLY A 52 -5.35 13.62 -7.03
C GLY A 52 -3.99 13.68 -6.32
N TYR A 53 -3.01 12.88 -6.74
CA TYR A 53 -1.61 13.04 -6.36
C TYR A 53 -0.68 12.62 -7.51
N PRO A 54 0.51 13.25 -7.64
CA PRO A 54 1.38 13.02 -8.78
C PRO A 54 2.38 11.87 -8.60
N GLU A 55 2.63 11.43 -7.37
CA GLU A 55 3.72 10.50 -7.03
C GLU A 55 3.26 9.34 -6.17
N MET A 56 3.82 8.17 -6.44
CA MET A 56 3.54 6.92 -5.72
C MET A 56 4.81 6.33 -5.12
N ARG A 57 4.61 5.53 -4.08
CA ARG A 57 5.68 4.79 -3.41
C ARG A 57 5.90 3.41 -4.05
N ILE A 58 7.17 3.05 -4.24
CA ILE A 58 7.64 1.70 -4.62
C ILE A 58 8.58 1.18 -3.52
N PRO A 59 8.51 -0.10 -3.11
CA PRO A 59 7.55 -1.11 -3.56
C PRO A 59 6.13 -0.79 -3.07
N ASN A 60 5.10 -1.12 -3.87
CA ASN A 60 3.70 -0.89 -3.49
C ASN A 60 3.21 -1.95 -2.46
N LEU A 61 1.93 -1.93 -2.08
CA LEU A 61 1.37 -2.86 -1.07
C LEU A 61 1.28 -4.31 -1.56
N LEU A 62 1.47 -4.52 -2.86
CA LEU A 62 1.55 -5.82 -3.51
C LEU A 62 3.00 -6.19 -3.83
N GLU A 63 3.97 -5.47 -3.26
CA GLU A 63 5.40 -5.73 -3.35
C GLU A 63 5.99 -5.64 -4.77
N HIS A 64 5.33 -4.93 -5.69
CA HIS A 64 5.93 -4.64 -6.99
C HIS A 64 7.12 -3.69 -6.83
N GLU A 65 8.31 -4.12 -7.21
CA GLU A 65 9.56 -3.37 -7.04
C GLU A 65 9.79 -2.34 -8.16
N THR A 66 9.04 -2.49 -9.26
CA THR A 66 9.12 -1.58 -10.41
C THR A 66 7.76 -1.01 -10.76
N VAL A 67 7.77 0.24 -11.26
CA VAL A 67 6.55 0.89 -11.76
C VAL A 67 5.99 0.13 -12.96
N GLY A 68 6.86 -0.46 -13.79
CA GLY A 68 6.47 -1.27 -14.95
C GLY A 68 5.60 -2.47 -14.57
N GLU A 69 5.99 -3.21 -13.53
CA GLU A 69 5.19 -4.32 -12.99
C GLU A 69 3.84 -3.85 -12.46
N ALA A 70 3.84 -2.76 -11.68
CA ALA A 70 2.61 -2.18 -11.15
C ALA A 70 1.65 -1.77 -12.28
N ILE A 71 2.14 -1.15 -13.37
CA ILE A 71 1.35 -0.82 -14.56
C ILE A 71 0.77 -2.10 -15.18
N GLN A 72 1.63 -3.07 -15.48
CA GLN A 72 1.26 -4.29 -16.19
C GLN A 72 0.17 -5.08 -15.44
N GLN A 73 0.31 -5.21 -14.13
CA GLN A 73 -0.64 -5.95 -13.29
C GLN A 73 -1.94 -5.14 -13.05
N SER A 74 -1.83 -3.82 -12.88
CA SER A 74 -3.00 -2.95 -12.68
C SER A 74 -3.97 -2.94 -13.86
N ALA A 75 -3.47 -3.10 -15.09
CA ALA A 75 -4.28 -3.05 -16.31
C ALA A 75 -5.40 -4.11 -16.34
N SER A 76 -5.18 -5.26 -15.68
CA SER A 76 -6.17 -6.35 -15.58
C SER A 76 -7.47 -5.95 -14.87
N TRP A 77 -7.45 -4.87 -14.07
CA TRP A 77 -8.59 -4.39 -13.31
C TRP A 77 -9.45 -3.36 -14.07
N LEU A 78 -8.97 -2.83 -15.20
CA LEU A 78 -9.71 -1.83 -15.99
C LEU A 78 -11.08 -2.34 -16.48
N PRO A 79 -11.22 -3.60 -16.97
CA PRO A 79 -12.54 -4.11 -17.38
C PRO A 79 -13.54 -4.19 -16.23
N LEU A 80 -13.08 -4.35 -14.98
CA LEU A 80 -13.94 -4.34 -13.80
C LEU A 80 -14.42 -2.92 -13.48
N LEU A 81 -13.54 -1.92 -13.58
CA LEU A 81 -13.92 -0.52 -13.39
C LEU A 81 -14.92 -0.02 -14.43
N ALA A 82 -14.82 -0.50 -15.67
CA ALA A 82 -15.78 -0.18 -16.73
C ALA A 82 -17.21 -0.72 -16.46
N ARG A 83 -17.40 -1.54 -15.41
CA ARG A 83 -18.74 -1.96 -14.95
C ARG A 83 -19.37 -1.00 -13.95
N GLU A 84 -18.60 -0.05 -13.44
CA GLU A 84 -19.07 1.04 -12.56
C GLU A 84 -19.85 0.54 -11.34
N CYS A 85 -19.40 -0.57 -10.75
CA CYS A 85 -20.07 -1.22 -9.63
C CYS A 85 -20.07 -0.42 -8.34
N HIS A 86 -19.03 0.39 -8.14
CA HIS A 86 -18.87 1.22 -6.96
C HIS A 86 -18.03 2.45 -7.32
N PRO A 87 -18.42 3.67 -6.88
CA PRO A 87 -17.70 4.89 -7.22
C PRO A 87 -16.24 4.87 -6.73
N ASP A 88 -16.00 4.25 -5.58
CA ASP A 88 -14.66 4.21 -4.96
C ASP A 88 -13.78 3.03 -5.42
N ALA A 89 -14.26 2.18 -6.34
CA ALA A 89 -13.49 1.01 -6.77
C ALA A 89 -12.10 1.40 -7.34
N ARG A 90 -12.04 2.51 -8.08
CA ARG A 90 -10.78 3.02 -8.66
C ARG A 90 -9.82 3.47 -7.56
N ILE A 91 -10.32 4.25 -6.60
CA ILE A 91 -9.52 4.77 -5.47
C ILE A 91 -9.00 3.61 -4.61
N PHE A 92 -9.85 2.63 -4.34
CA PHE A 92 -9.48 1.41 -3.62
C PHE A 92 -8.32 0.68 -4.30
N LEU A 93 -8.43 0.39 -5.60
CA LEU A 93 -7.36 -0.30 -6.33
C LEU A 93 -6.07 0.54 -6.38
N CYS A 94 -6.18 1.86 -6.54
CA CYS A 94 -4.99 2.72 -6.52
C CYS A 94 -4.30 2.78 -5.17
N SER A 95 -5.04 2.66 -4.07
CA SER A 95 -4.40 2.55 -2.75
C SER A 95 -3.47 1.34 -2.65
N LEU A 96 -3.73 0.26 -3.40
CA LEU A 96 -2.89 -0.94 -3.44
C LEU A 96 -1.72 -0.79 -4.43
N PHE A 97 -2.01 -0.37 -5.67
CA PHE A 97 -1.04 -0.34 -6.76
C PHE A 97 -0.14 0.90 -6.77
N ALA A 98 -0.65 2.05 -6.34
CA ALA A 98 0.02 3.34 -6.42
C ALA A 98 -0.13 4.14 -5.12
N PRO A 99 0.22 3.61 -3.94
CA PRO A 99 0.00 4.30 -2.67
C PRO A 99 0.68 5.68 -2.62
N ILE A 100 0.03 6.63 -1.93
CA ILE A 100 0.53 8.00 -1.74
C ILE A 100 1.97 7.97 -1.22
N CYS A 101 2.84 8.75 -1.87
CA CYS A 101 4.15 9.07 -1.33
C CYS A 101 3.99 9.98 -0.10
N LEU A 102 4.35 9.47 1.08
CA LEU A 102 4.50 10.28 2.28
C LEU A 102 5.98 10.50 2.53
N ASP A 103 6.56 11.56 1.98
CA ASP A 103 7.94 12.00 2.27
C ASP A 103 8.18 12.33 3.74
N ARG A 104 7.11 12.36 4.53
CA ARG A 104 7.12 12.73 5.93
C ARG A 104 6.19 11.82 6.73
N LEU A 105 6.61 10.58 6.92
CA LEU A 105 6.87 10.26 8.32
C LEU A 105 7.98 11.22 8.73
N VAL A 106 7.59 12.39 9.22
CA VAL A 106 8.33 12.99 10.32
C VAL A 106 8.40 11.84 11.30
N SER A 107 9.51 11.11 11.24
CA SER A 107 9.82 10.08 12.21
C SER A 107 9.53 10.75 13.53
N THR A 108 8.83 10.07 14.41
CA THR A 108 8.68 10.55 15.78
C THR A 108 10.02 11.07 16.33
N ALA A 109 11.14 10.54 15.83
CA ALA A 109 12.51 11.07 15.93
C ALA A 109 12.75 12.50 15.37
N ALA A 110 12.35 12.86 14.14
CA ALA A 110 12.52 14.23 13.63
C ALA A 110 11.66 15.26 14.38
N ARG A 111 10.44 14.89 14.79
CA ARG A 111 9.59 15.73 15.65
C ARG A 111 10.16 15.85 17.08
N ALA A 112 10.70 14.77 17.63
CA ALA A 112 11.40 14.78 18.91
C ALA A 112 12.71 15.57 18.87
N ALA A 113 13.45 15.54 17.76
CA ALA A 113 14.66 16.33 17.56
C ALA A 113 14.38 17.83 17.47
N LEU A 114 13.23 18.23 16.90
CA LEU A 114 12.77 19.61 16.91
C LEU A 114 12.33 20.06 18.32
N TRP A 115 11.57 19.22 19.05
CA TRP A 115 11.19 19.50 20.45
C TRP A 115 12.40 19.51 21.41
N GLY A 116 13.46 18.76 21.10
CA GLY A 116 14.73 18.79 21.83
C GLY A 116 15.46 20.12 21.67
N ARG A 117 15.50 20.66 20.44
CA ARG A 117 16.17 21.93 20.11
C ARG A 117 15.50 23.17 20.73
N GLN A 118 14.21 23.10 21.06
CA GLN A 118 13.47 24.20 21.69
C GLN A 118 13.58 24.24 23.22
N ARG A 119 14.21 23.24 23.87
CA ARG A 119 14.45 23.24 25.33
C ARG A 119 15.79 23.85 25.74
N GLU A 120 16.63 24.25 24.79
CA GLU A 120 17.87 25.01 25.01
C GLU A 120 17.63 26.49 24.72
N ALA A 121 16.66 27.10 25.40
CA ALA A 121 16.63 28.55 25.51
C ALA A 121 17.72 28.97 26.52
N PRO A 122 18.62 29.91 26.17
CA PRO A 122 19.71 30.34 27.05
C PRO A 122 19.16 30.95 28.34
N LYS A 123 19.73 30.54 29.49
CA LYS A 123 19.35 31.02 30.83
C LYS A 123 19.97 32.37 31.22
N ASP A 124 20.55 33.09 30.27
CA ASP A 124 21.37 34.25 30.59
C ASP A 124 20.98 35.47 29.75
N LEU A 125 19.96 36.19 30.21
CA LEU A 125 19.94 37.66 30.12
C LEU A 125 19.01 38.24 31.20
N ALA A 126 19.65 38.77 32.25
CA ALA A 126 19.26 39.86 33.15
C ALA A 126 17.81 39.94 33.68
#